data_AF-A0A517WKE1-F1
#
_entry.id   AF-A0A517WKE1-F1
#
_cell.length_a   1.000
_cell.length_b   1.000
_cell.length_c   1.000
_cell.angle_alpha   90.00
_cell.angle_beta   90.00
_cell.angle_gamma   90.00
#
_symmetry.space_group_name_H-M   'P 1'
#
loop_
_entity.id
_entity.type
_entity.pdbx_description
1 polymer ?
#
loop_
_entity_poly.entity_id
_entity_poly.type
_entity_poly.pdbx_seq_one_letter_code
_entity_poly.pdbx_strand_id
1 'polypeptide(L)'
;MAKLLTELLHDATQRADDIVNSLDMLTTGGLKVNAYRLKMKNLATQARDFITRLLRDPDIEDPNYAGNYFRDYSHVTRLLREIEYFSLLVLKRFNDSDQRATDLVSAICAESGYPYEAPLCSAISSQYFWTIPDMDLVFMPCLEPDHVLSLPDIYHELGHFLLFRDEKRFIQPAQLIVDRHYEKMVENGKRQNWATASLELVEQYHHSWKGSWLLEFASDLIATYLIGPSFGWCNIRVATNLGGELFLGTDSHPADDARATAIGMMLTELGFDESRQKIQKRWSELVSLAMESTPPRYDLAYPECLLRELTQFFQKECENIGLSRFEKDASDKPVAKMIHDCWTQFRNDPENYVKFERNQLEEIAGSLRM
;
A
#
# COMPACT_ATOMS: atom_id res chain seq x y z
N MET A 1 1.79 -40.75 4.97
CA MET A 1 1.78 -39.39 4.40
C MET A 1 0.51 -39.16 3.58
N ALA A 2 0.18 -40.06 2.63
CA ALA A 2 -1.08 -40.04 1.85
C ALA A 2 -2.36 -39.85 2.68
N LYS A 3 -2.49 -40.59 3.80
CA LYS A 3 -3.65 -40.47 4.71
C LYS A 3 -3.81 -39.06 5.31
N LEU A 4 -2.72 -38.46 5.79
CA LEU A 4 -2.75 -37.10 6.36
C LEU A 4 -3.16 -36.07 5.31
N LEU A 5 -2.57 -36.13 4.11
CA LEU A 5 -2.90 -35.19 3.04
C LEU A 5 -4.38 -35.30 2.63
N THR A 6 -4.90 -36.53 2.54
CA THR A 6 -6.32 -36.77 2.22
C THR A 6 -7.23 -36.21 3.31
N GLU A 7 -6.90 -36.43 4.59
CA GLU A 7 -7.63 -35.84 5.73
C GLU A 7 -7.65 -34.31 5.68
N LEU A 8 -6.49 -33.69 5.39
CA LEU A 8 -6.36 -32.25 5.25
C LEU A 8 -7.15 -31.68 4.07
N LEU A 9 -7.19 -32.39 2.93
CA LEU A 9 -7.98 -31.96 1.77
C LEU A 9 -9.49 -32.06 2.04
N HIS A 10 -9.95 -33.04 2.82
CA HIS A 10 -11.34 -33.10 3.25
C HIS A 10 -11.71 -31.93 4.18
N ASP A 11 -10.84 -31.58 5.14
CA ASP A 11 -11.02 -30.39 5.99
C ASP A 11 -11.08 -29.10 5.15
N ALA A 12 -10.15 -28.94 4.20
CA ALA A 12 -10.15 -27.79 3.29
C ALA A 12 -11.40 -27.73 2.40
N THR A 13 -11.94 -28.87 1.97
CA THR A 13 -13.21 -28.94 1.22
C THR A 13 -14.37 -28.42 2.07
N GLN A 14 -14.50 -28.92 3.30
CA GLN A 14 -15.55 -28.49 4.23
C GLN A 14 -15.46 -26.99 4.50
N ARG A 15 -14.26 -26.47 4.75
CA ARG A 15 -14.02 -25.04 4.97
C ARG A 15 -14.39 -24.19 3.75
N ALA A 16 -14.08 -24.66 2.55
CA ALA A 16 -14.45 -23.97 1.32
C ALA A 16 -15.98 -23.91 1.15
N ASP A 17 -16.69 -25.01 1.43
CA ASP A 17 -18.15 -25.04 1.43
C ASP A 17 -18.75 -24.07 2.47
N ASP A 18 -18.19 -24.02 3.68
CA ASP A 18 -18.65 -23.10 4.74
C ASP A 18 -18.46 -21.63 4.35
N ILE A 19 -17.36 -21.30 3.66
CA ILE A 19 -17.12 -19.96 3.11
C ILE A 19 -18.15 -19.63 2.02
N VAL A 20 -18.36 -20.54 1.04
CA VAL A 20 -19.32 -20.35 -0.05
C VAL A 20 -20.74 -20.15 0.50
N ASN A 21 -21.16 -21.01 1.43
CA ASN A 21 -22.47 -20.93 2.07
C ASN A 21 -22.61 -19.62 2.87
N SER A 22 -21.57 -19.21 3.60
CA SER A 22 -21.56 -17.93 4.32
C SER A 22 -21.72 -16.75 3.37
N LEU A 23 -21.02 -16.75 2.24
CA LEU A 23 -21.12 -15.70 1.23
C LEU A 23 -22.49 -15.68 0.55
N ASP A 24 -23.16 -16.82 0.40
CA ASP A 24 -24.52 -16.90 -0.15
C ASP A 24 -25.60 -16.37 0.79
N MET A 25 -25.44 -16.58 2.09
CA MET A 25 -26.38 -16.08 3.10
C MET A 25 -26.26 -14.57 3.35
N LEU A 26 -25.16 -13.94 2.90
CA LEU A 26 -24.94 -12.51 3.11
C LEU A 26 -25.80 -11.66 2.19
N THR A 27 -26.62 -10.81 2.81
CA THR A 27 -27.29 -9.69 2.16
C THR A 27 -26.40 -8.47 2.23
N THR A 28 -25.78 -8.09 1.12
CA THR A 28 -24.93 -6.89 1.03
C THR A 28 -25.72 -5.71 0.47
N GLY A 29 -25.57 -4.53 1.07
CA GLY A 29 -26.02 -3.28 0.48
C GLY A 29 -25.11 -2.84 -0.66
N GLY A 30 -25.68 -2.26 -1.72
CA GLY A 30 -24.92 -1.68 -2.83
C GLY A 30 -24.42 -2.66 -3.90
N LEU A 31 -24.34 -2.17 -5.14
CA LEU A 31 -23.93 -2.99 -6.30
C LEU A 31 -22.46 -3.43 -6.22
N LYS A 32 -21.56 -2.54 -5.77
CA LYS A 32 -20.12 -2.82 -5.66
C LYS A 32 -19.82 -3.91 -4.63
N VAL A 33 -20.39 -3.80 -3.42
CA VAL A 33 -20.20 -4.79 -2.35
C VAL A 33 -20.76 -6.16 -2.77
N ASN A 34 -21.90 -6.17 -3.46
CA ASN A 34 -22.45 -7.43 -4.00
C ASN A 34 -21.56 -8.02 -5.11
N ALA A 35 -21.01 -7.20 -6.02
CA ALA A 35 -20.07 -7.67 -7.02
C ALA A 35 -18.82 -8.27 -6.38
N TYR A 36 -18.27 -7.61 -5.35
CA TYR A 36 -17.15 -8.11 -4.56
C TYR A 36 -17.47 -9.44 -3.85
N ARG A 37 -18.64 -9.55 -3.19
CA ARG A 37 -19.13 -10.79 -2.59
C ARG A 37 -19.19 -11.93 -3.60
N LEU A 38 -19.73 -11.68 -4.79
CA LEU A 38 -19.81 -12.68 -5.86
C LEU A 38 -18.42 -13.08 -6.37
N LYS A 39 -17.48 -12.14 -6.50
CA LYS A 39 -16.08 -12.43 -6.84
C LYS A 39 -15.46 -13.38 -5.82
N MET A 40 -15.58 -13.07 -4.53
CA MET A 40 -15.04 -13.91 -3.44
C MET A 40 -15.69 -15.29 -3.41
N LYS A 41 -17.00 -15.38 -3.66
CA LYS A 41 -17.71 -16.65 -3.75
C LYS A 41 -17.17 -17.50 -4.90
N ASN A 42 -16.94 -16.89 -6.06
CA ASN A 42 -16.40 -17.59 -7.22
C ASN A 42 -14.99 -18.12 -6.94
N LEU A 43 -14.13 -17.33 -6.28
CA LEU A 43 -12.79 -17.78 -5.87
C LEU A 43 -12.85 -18.96 -4.90
N ALA A 44 -13.71 -18.89 -3.87
CA ALA A 44 -13.88 -19.99 -2.92
C ALA A 44 -14.44 -21.26 -3.61
N THR A 45 -15.34 -21.10 -4.58
CA THR A 45 -15.88 -22.20 -5.39
C THR A 45 -14.78 -22.84 -6.24
N GLN A 46 -13.94 -22.04 -6.90
CA GLN A 46 -12.80 -22.53 -7.69
C GLN A 46 -11.78 -23.28 -6.83
N ALA A 47 -11.50 -22.78 -5.62
CA ALA A 47 -10.64 -23.44 -4.64
C ALA A 47 -11.21 -24.81 -4.23
N ARG A 48 -12.50 -24.88 -3.92
CA ARG A 48 -13.19 -26.15 -3.61
C ARG A 48 -13.12 -27.15 -4.77
N ASP A 49 -13.38 -26.68 -5.99
CA ASP A 49 -13.39 -27.52 -7.18
C ASP A 49 -11.97 -28.03 -7.50
N PHE A 50 -10.94 -27.22 -7.22
CA PHE A 50 -9.54 -27.66 -7.28
C PHE A 50 -9.23 -28.75 -6.25
N ILE A 51 -9.60 -28.57 -4.98
CA ILE A 51 -9.41 -29.57 -3.93
C ILE A 51 -10.11 -30.89 -4.29
N THR A 52 -11.35 -30.80 -4.80
CA THR A 52 -12.12 -31.97 -5.24
C THR A 52 -11.42 -32.72 -6.38
N ARG A 53 -10.71 -32.02 -7.27
CA ARG A 53 -9.89 -32.67 -8.31
C ARG A 53 -8.69 -33.38 -7.70
N LEU A 54 -7.99 -32.77 -6.75
CA LEU A 54 -6.86 -33.42 -6.06
C LEU A 54 -7.30 -34.71 -5.36
N LEU A 55 -8.45 -34.69 -4.66
CA LEU A 55 -9.01 -35.86 -3.99
C LEU A 55 -9.42 -37.00 -4.94
N ARG A 56 -9.66 -36.70 -6.22
CA ARG A 56 -10.00 -37.70 -7.25
C ARG A 56 -8.79 -38.19 -8.03
N ASP A 57 -7.63 -37.58 -7.82
CA ASP A 57 -6.42 -37.97 -8.52
C ASP A 57 -5.91 -39.32 -7.96
N PRO A 58 -5.79 -40.38 -8.78
CA PRO A 58 -5.31 -41.67 -8.29
C PRO A 58 -3.88 -41.61 -7.74
N ASP A 59 -3.08 -40.62 -8.16
CA ASP A 59 -1.68 -40.49 -7.76
C ASP A 59 -1.52 -39.76 -6.41
N ILE A 60 -2.60 -39.33 -5.77
CA ILE A 60 -2.56 -38.65 -4.46
C ILE A 60 -1.92 -39.51 -3.35
N GLU A 61 -2.00 -40.84 -3.50
CA GLU A 61 -1.39 -41.78 -2.58
C GLU A 61 0.07 -42.12 -2.92
N ASP A 62 0.56 -41.75 -4.11
CA ASP A 62 1.92 -42.03 -4.54
C ASP A 62 2.94 -41.14 -3.78
N PRO A 63 3.87 -41.74 -3.01
CA PRO A 63 4.90 -41.00 -2.28
C PRO A 63 5.78 -40.09 -3.16
N ASN A 64 5.94 -40.41 -4.45
CA ASN A 64 6.76 -39.62 -5.37
C ASN A 64 6.15 -38.26 -5.70
N TYR A 65 4.82 -38.13 -5.62
CA TYR A 65 4.09 -36.90 -5.92
C TYR A 65 3.57 -36.17 -4.67
N ALA A 66 3.67 -36.78 -3.49
CA ALA A 66 3.15 -36.22 -2.23
C ALA A 66 3.62 -34.78 -1.95
N GLY A 67 4.86 -34.43 -2.30
CA GLY A 67 5.38 -33.06 -2.13
C GLY A 67 4.70 -32.02 -3.03
N ASN A 68 4.31 -32.40 -4.25
CA ASN A 68 3.59 -31.52 -5.17
C ASN A 68 2.17 -31.29 -4.68
N TYR A 69 1.46 -32.37 -4.31
CA TYR A 69 0.11 -32.25 -3.75
C TYR A 69 0.07 -31.44 -2.45
N PHE A 70 1.07 -31.61 -1.58
CA PHE A 70 1.15 -30.81 -0.35
C PHE A 70 1.38 -29.32 -0.63
N ARG A 71 2.16 -28.98 -1.67
CA ARG A 71 2.34 -27.58 -2.11
C ARG A 71 1.03 -27.01 -2.65
N ASP A 72 0.31 -27.77 -3.46
CA ASP A 72 -0.99 -27.37 -4.01
C ASP A 72 -2.04 -27.19 -2.90
N TYR A 73 -2.09 -28.12 -1.94
CA TYR A 73 -2.87 -27.99 -0.71
C TYR A 73 -2.52 -26.72 0.07
N SER A 74 -1.22 -26.42 0.24
CA SER A 74 -0.77 -25.24 0.99
C SER A 74 -1.17 -23.94 0.28
N HIS A 75 -1.12 -23.90 -1.05
CA HIS A 75 -1.57 -22.75 -1.83
C HIS A 75 -3.08 -22.53 -1.71
N VAL A 76 -3.89 -23.58 -1.91
CA VAL A 76 -5.35 -23.43 -1.88
C VAL A 76 -5.88 -23.10 -0.48
N THR A 77 -5.29 -23.70 0.56
CA THR A 77 -5.68 -23.39 1.95
C THR A 77 -5.26 -21.98 2.38
N ARG A 78 -4.14 -21.47 1.85
CA ARG A 78 -3.76 -20.06 2.05
C ARG A 78 -4.81 -19.11 1.45
N LEU A 79 -5.26 -19.37 0.22
CA LEU A 79 -6.33 -18.59 -0.42
C LEU A 79 -7.63 -18.64 0.38
N LEU A 80 -8.08 -19.83 0.81
CA LEU A 80 -9.29 -19.97 1.63
C LEU A 80 -9.18 -19.20 2.95
N ARG A 81 -8.00 -19.24 3.59
CA ARG A 81 -7.72 -18.48 4.81
C ARG A 81 -7.77 -16.97 4.57
N GLU A 82 -7.20 -16.49 3.48
CA GLU A 82 -7.24 -15.06 3.11
C GLU A 82 -8.69 -14.60 2.87
N ILE A 83 -9.48 -15.37 2.11
CA ILE A 83 -10.92 -15.09 1.91
C ILE A 83 -11.65 -15.04 3.25
N GLU A 84 -11.42 -16.01 4.15
CA GLU A 84 -12.12 -16.06 5.43
C GLU A 84 -11.70 -14.93 6.39
N TYR A 85 -10.39 -14.73 6.54
CA TYR A 85 -9.85 -13.80 7.55
C TYR A 85 -10.08 -12.34 7.17
N PHE A 86 -10.16 -12.06 5.88
CA PHE A 86 -10.24 -10.69 5.37
C PHE A 86 -11.57 -10.43 4.68
N SER A 87 -11.81 -11.05 3.53
CA SER A 87 -12.97 -10.74 2.69
C SER A 87 -14.30 -11.06 3.35
N LEU A 88 -14.43 -12.26 3.93
CA LEU A 88 -15.65 -12.68 4.61
C LEU A 88 -15.88 -11.88 5.90
N LEU A 89 -14.81 -11.55 6.63
CA LEU A 89 -14.88 -10.70 7.81
C LEU A 89 -15.43 -9.30 7.44
N VAL A 90 -14.84 -8.66 6.43
CA VAL A 90 -15.29 -7.36 5.94
C VAL A 90 -16.75 -7.42 5.50
N LEU A 91 -17.11 -8.40 4.66
CA LEU A 91 -18.47 -8.54 4.14
C LEU A 91 -19.50 -8.80 5.24
N LYS A 92 -19.15 -9.56 6.30
CA LYS A 92 -20.06 -9.84 7.43
C LYS A 92 -20.38 -8.62 8.29
N ARG A 93 -19.45 -7.65 8.35
CA ARG A 93 -19.57 -6.47 9.23
C ARG A 93 -19.74 -5.16 8.48
N PHE A 94 -19.82 -5.23 7.15
CA PHE A 94 -19.89 -4.08 6.27
C PHE A 94 -21.07 -3.21 6.66
N ASN A 95 -20.78 -1.96 7.01
CA ASN A 95 -21.76 -0.99 7.49
C ASN A 95 -21.62 0.34 6.75
N ASP A 96 -22.40 1.35 7.15
CA ASP A 96 -22.42 2.66 6.50
C ASP A 96 -21.05 3.38 6.54
N SER A 97 -20.22 3.13 7.55
CA SER A 97 -18.86 3.69 7.61
C SER A 97 -17.97 3.07 6.53
N ASP A 98 -18.02 1.75 6.36
CA ASP A 98 -17.30 1.04 5.30
C ASP A 98 -17.80 1.45 3.91
N GLN A 99 -19.11 1.68 3.76
CA GLN A 99 -19.70 2.18 2.52
C GLN A 99 -19.14 3.55 2.16
N ARG A 100 -19.13 4.50 3.11
CA ARG A 100 -18.54 5.84 2.91
C ARG A 100 -17.07 5.77 2.53
N ALA A 101 -16.30 4.94 3.23
CA ALA A 101 -14.88 4.73 2.92
C ALA A 101 -14.69 4.15 1.50
N THR A 102 -15.50 3.17 1.11
CA THR A 102 -15.46 2.55 -0.21
C THR A 102 -15.84 3.53 -1.32
N ASP A 103 -16.83 4.39 -1.09
CA ASP A 103 -17.24 5.42 -2.04
C ASP A 103 -16.16 6.48 -2.20
N LEU A 104 -15.52 6.88 -1.11
CA LEU A 104 -14.38 7.80 -1.12
C LEU A 104 -13.20 7.22 -1.91
N VAL A 105 -12.79 5.97 -1.65
CA VAL A 105 -11.72 5.30 -2.41
C VAL A 105 -12.07 5.20 -3.89
N SER A 106 -13.34 4.93 -4.21
CA SER A 106 -13.81 4.88 -5.60
C SER A 106 -13.69 6.23 -6.29
N ALA A 107 -14.04 7.32 -5.60
CA ALA A 107 -13.91 8.68 -6.13
C ALA A 107 -12.43 9.05 -6.34
N ILE A 108 -11.57 8.72 -5.38
CA ILE A 108 -10.12 8.89 -5.50
C ILE A 108 -9.57 8.16 -6.74
N CYS A 109 -9.98 6.90 -6.94
CA CYS A 109 -9.57 6.12 -8.10
C CYS A 109 -10.03 6.77 -9.42
N ALA A 110 -11.26 7.27 -9.46
CA ALA A 110 -11.80 7.95 -10.64
C ALA A 110 -11.05 9.26 -10.95
N GLU A 111 -10.85 10.13 -9.95
CA GLU A 111 -10.12 11.39 -10.07
C GLU A 111 -8.64 11.19 -10.47
N SER A 112 -8.06 10.08 -10.04
CA SER A 112 -6.65 9.75 -10.30
C SER A 112 -6.43 9.10 -11.66
N GLY A 113 -7.48 8.80 -12.42
CA GLY A 113 -7.37 7.99 -13.64
C GLY A 113 -6.83 6.59 -13.35
N TYR A 114 -7.18 6.03 -12.20
CA TYR A 114 -6.66 4.75 -11.73
C TYR A 114 -7.07 3.62 -12.70
N PRO A 115 -6.14 2.79 -13.19
CA PRO A 115 -6.39 1.90 -14.33
C PRO A 115 -7.21 0.64 -13.98
N TYR A 116 -7.55 0.45 -12.71
CA TYR A 116 -8.19 -0.76 -12.21
C TYR A 116 -9.49 -0.46 -11.46
N GLU A 117 -10.26 -1.52 -11.21
CA GLU A 117 -11.39 -1.46 -10.29
C GLU A 117 -10.92 -1.00 -8.90
N ALA A 118 -11.64 -0.04 -8.34
CA ALA A 118 -11.38 0.50 -7.02
C ALA A 118 -11.53 -0.59 -5.96
N PRO A 119 -10.56 -0.74 -5.04
CA PRO A 119 -10.69 -1.70 -3.96
C PRO A 119 -11.81 -1.32 -3.00
N LEU A 120 -12.37 -2.34 -2.32
CA LEU A 120 -13.30 -2.11 -1.24
C LEU A 120 -12.53 -1.65 -0.01
N CYS A 121 -13.09 -0.69 0.72
CA CYS A 121 -12.45 -0.15 1.90
C CYS A 121 -13.26 -0.45 3.15
N SER A 122 -12.57 -0.85 4.23
CA SER A 122 -13.21 -1.12 5.51
C SER A 122 -12.52 -0.36 6.66
N ALA A 123 -13.34 0.32 7.46
CA ALA A 123 -12.94 1.19 8.56
C ALA A 123 -12.85 0.39 9.87
N ILE A 124 -11.91 -0.54 9.88
CA ILE A 124 -11.86 -1.62 10.88
C ILE A 124 -10.44 -1.97 11.33
N SER A 125 -9.45 -1.27 10.79
CA SER A 125 -8.06 -1.57 11.02
C SER A 125 -7.75 -1.41 12.50
N SER A 126 -7.13 -2.43 13.09
CA SER A 126 -6.45 -2.33 14.38
C SER A 126 -5.01 -1.81 14.23
N GLN A 127 -4.57 -1.63 13.00
CA GLN A 127 -3.31 -1.00 12.62
C GLN A 127 -3.64 0.35 11.98
N TYR A 128 -2.64 1.03 11.42
CA TYR A 128 -2.89 2.18 10.57
C TYR A 128 -3.52 1.74 9.22
N PHE A 129 -3.36 2.53 8.15
CA PHE A 129 -3.71 2.11 6.81
C PHE A 129 -2.84 0.91 6.40
N TRP A 130 -3.45 -0.06 5.71
CA TRP A 130 -2.76 -1.16 5.04
C TRP A 130 -3.68 -1.83 4.04
N THR A 131 -3.12 -2.67 3.17
CA THR A 131 -3.85 -3.31 2.08
C THR A 131 -3.62 -4.79 1.97
N ILE A 132 -4.56 -5.44 1.26
CA ILE A 132 -4.43 -6.81 0.79
C ILE A 132 -4.66 -6.77 -0.73
N PRO A 133 -3.59 -6.55 -1.51
CA PRO A 133 -3.69 -6.31 -2.94
C PRO A 133 -4.37 -7.42 -3.74
N ASP A 134 -4.14 -8.68 -3.37
CA ASP A 134 -4.72 -9.87 -3.99
C ASP A 134 -6.22 -10.04 -3.69
N MET A 135 -6.72 -9.39 -2.64
CA MET A 135 -8.13 -9.39 -2.26
C MET A 135 -8.85 -8.08 -2.56
N ASP A 136 -8.22 -7.08 -3.18
CA ASP A 136 -8.87 -5.77 -3.44
C ASP A 136 -9.41 -5.09 -2.16
N LEU A 137 -8.68 -5.18 -1.05
CA LEU A 137 -9.09 -4.60 0.23
C LEU A 137 -8.12 -3.53 0.73
N VAL A 138 -8.68 -2.37 1.09
CA VAL A 138 -8.01 -1.34 1.91
C VAL A 138 -8.59 -1.39 3.31
N PHE A 139 -7.73 -1.41 4.31
CA PHE A 139 -8.11 -1.29 5.71
C PHE A 139 -7.70 0.09 6.22
N MET A 140 -8.60 0.80 6.89
CA MET A 140 -8.31 2.06 7.57
C MET A 140 -8.82 2.03 9.02
N PRO A 141 -8.25 2.82 9.93
CA PRO A 141 -8.76 2.93 11.30
C PRO A 141 -10.22 3.41 11.36
N CYS A 142 -10.95 3.00 12.40
CA CYS A 142 -12.42 3.11 12.45
C CYS A 142 -12.99 4.53 12.35
N LEU A 143 -12.22 5.55 12.72
CA LEU A 143 -12.65 6.95 12.70
C LEU A 143 -12.15 7.72 11.47
N GLU A 144 -11.24 7.13 10.68
CA GLU A 144 -10.66 7.82 9.52
C GLU A 144 -11.67 8.17 8.41
N PRO A 145 -12.80 7.46 8.20
CA PRO A 145 -13.83 7.94 7.28
C PRO A 145 -14.41 9.32 7.65
N ASP A 146 -14.24 9.76 8.89
CA ASP A 146 -14.71 11.04 9.42
C ASP A 146 -13.57 12.05 9.65
N HIS A 147 -12.34 11.76 9.18
CA HIS A 147 -11.15 12.62 9.32
C HIS A 147 -10.36 12.72 8.00
N VAL A 148 -10.01 13.94 7.58
CA VAL A 148 -9.45 14.19 6.25
C VAL A 148 -7.92 14.12 6.21
N LEU A 149 -7.24 14.48 7.30
CA LEU A 149 -5.78 14.67 7.29
C LEU A 149 -4.99 13.38 7.01
N SER A 150 -5.56 12.21 7.27
CA SER A 150 -4.95 10.90 7.01
C SER A 150 -5.23 10.34 5.61
N LEU A 151 -6.24 10.88 4.91
CA LEU A 151 -6.68 10.36 3.61
C LEU A 151 -5.61 10.34 2.53
N PRO A 152 -4.54 11.18 2.55
CA PRO A 152 -3.41 10.99 1.64
C PRO A 152 -2.80 9.57 1.69
N ASP A 153 -2.86 8.86 2.82
CA ASP A 153 -2.35 7.49 2.90
C ASP A 153 -3.16 6.48 2.09
N ILE A 154 -4.42 6.77 1.73
CA ILE A 154 -5.15 5.96 0.74
C ILE A 154 -4.41 5.94 -0.59
N TYR A 155 -3.79 7.05 -0.99
CA TYR A 155 -3.02 7.10 -2.25
C TYR A 155 -1.74 6.25 -2.16
N HIS A 156 -1.13 6.17 -0.98
CA HIS A 156 -0.01 5.26 -0.70
C HIS A 156 -0.46 3.80 -0.82
N GLU A 157 -1.58 3.45 -0.20
CA GLU A 157 -2.19 2.12 -0.30
C GLU A 157 -2.56 1.74 -1.74
N LEU A 158 -3.11 2.68 -2.52
CA LEU A 158 -3.36 2.48 -3.96
C LEU A 158 -2.07 2.26 -4.77
N GLY A 159 -0.94 2.79 -4.29
CA GLY A 159 0.39 2.46 -4.77
C GLY A 159 0.68 0.97 -4.68
N HIS A 160 0.48 0.34 -3.51
CA HIS A 160 0.70 -1.10 -3.33
C HIS A 160 -0.11 -1.96 -4.31
N PHE A 161 -1.37 -1.60 -4.58
CA PHE A 161 -2.17 -2.28 -5.59
C PHE A 161 -1.58 -2.18 -7.00
N LEU A 162 -1.08 -0.99 -7.41
CA LEU A 162 -0.45 -0.82 -8.71
C LEU A 162 0.82 -1.67 -8.80
N LEU A 163 1.67 -1.62 -7.78
CA LEU A 163 2.92 -2.36 -7.74
C LEU A 163 2.69 -3.88 -7.77
N PHE A 164 1.65 -4.35 -7.09
CA PHE A 164 1.24 -5.76 -7.10
C PHE A 164 0.72 -6.22 -8.46
N ARG A 165 -0.17 -5.43 -9.09
CA ARG A 165 -0.82 -5.80 -10.36
C ARG A 165 0.10 -5.65 -11.56
N ASP A 166 0.99 -4.66 -11.53
CA ASP A 166 1.92 -4.29 -12.60
C ASP A 166 3.39 -4.49 -12.21
N GLU A 167 3.70 -5.56 -11.48
CA GLU A 167 5.06 -5.86 -10.99
C GLU A 167 6.12 -5.79 -12.11
N LYS A 168 5.80 -6.34 -13.30
CA LYS A 168 6.71 -6.34 -14.46
C LYS A 168 7.02 -4.94 -15.00
N ARG A 169 6.12 -3.99 -14.78
CA ARG A 169 6.25 -2.62 -15.26
C ARG A 169 6.94 -1.74 -14.23
N PHE A 170 6.57 -1.87 -12.96
CA PHE A 170 7.10 -1.03 -11.89
C PHE A 170 8.27 -1.67 -11.16
N ILE A 171 8.03 -2.83 -10.55
CA ILE A 171 8.97 -3.43 -9.59
C ILE A 171 10.19 -4.02 -10.27
N GLN A 172 10.02 -4.81 -11.34
CA GLN A 172 11.17 -5.45 -11.99
C GLN A 172 12.16 -4.42 -12.56
N PRO A 173 11.73 -3.36 -13.27
CA PRO A 173 12.67 -2.34 -13.75
C PRO A 173 13.27 -1.49 -12.62
N ALA A 174 12.50 -1.15 -11.58
CA ALA A 174 13.02 -0.43 -10.43
C ALA A 174 14.04 -1.26 -9.64
N GLN A 175 13.84 -2.58 -9.53
CA GLN A 175 14.79 -3.49 -8.92
C GLN A 175 16.12 -3.52 -9.69
N LEU A 176 16.09 -3.43 -11.03
CA LEU A 176 17.31 -3.32 -11.84
C LEU A 176 18.06 -2.00 -11.61
N ILE A 177 17.35 -0.92 -11.27
CA ILE A 177 17.98 0.35 -10.86
C ILE A 177 18.72 0.16 -9.53
N VAL A 178 18.06 -0.43 -8.55
CA VAL A 178 18.64 -0.76 -7.23
C VAL A 178 19.84 -1.70 -7.37
N ASP A 179 19.70 -2.79 -8.11
CA ASP A 179 20.74 -3.81 -8.27
C ASP A 179 22.00 -3.22 -8.88
N ARG A 180 21.85 -2.50 -9.99
CA ARG A 180 22.95 -1.80 -10.66
C ARG A 180 23.64 -0.79 -9.74
N HIS A 181 22.89 -0.11 -8.88
CA HIS A 181 23.46 0.84 -7.92
C HIS A 181 24.35 0.12 -6.90
N TYR A 182 23.81 -0.89 -6.23
CA TYR A 182 24.50 -1.60 -5.14
C TYR A 182 25.66 -2.46 -5.65
N GLU A 183 25.53 -3.12 -6.80
CA GLU A 183 26.63 -3.83 -7.45
C GLU A 183 27.81 -2.90 -7.74
N LYS A 184 27.53 -1.72 -8.30
CA LYS A 184 28.55 -0.69 -8.55
C LYS A 184 29.18 -0.18 -7.25
N MET A 185 28.39 -0.02 -6.19
CA MET A 185 28.90 0.40 -4.88
C MET A 185 29.87 -0.64 -4.30
N VAL A 186 29.50 -1.93 -4.36
CA VAL A 186 30.35 -3.05 -3.90
C VAL A 186 31.63 -3.15 -4.73
N GLU A 187 31.55 -3.04 -6.06
CA GLU A 187 32.74 -3.05 -6.93
C GLU A 187 33.69 -1.88 -6.61
N ASN A 188 33.15 -0.67 -6.45
CA ASN A 188 33.94 0.51 -6.10
C ASN A 188 34.57 0.37 -4.72
N GLY A 189 33.81 -0.13 -3.73
CA GLY A 189 34.31 -0.40 -2.38
C GLY A 189 35.47 -1.39 -2.39
N LYS A 190 35.37 -2.47 -3.18
CA LYS A 190 36.47 -3.43 -3.38
C LYS A 190 37.70 -2.77 -4.00
N ARG A 191 37.54 -1.95 -5.06
CA ARG A 191 38.65 -1.23 -5.71
C ARG A 191 39.32 -0.22 -4.77
N GLN A 192 38.57 0.35 -3.83
CA GLN A 192 39.05 1.30 -2.84
C GLN A 192 39.54 0.62 -1.54
N ASN A 193 39.60 -0.71 -1.49
CA ASN A 193 39.99 -1.50 -0.32
C ASN A 193 39.17 -1.15 0.94
N TRP A 194 37.86 -0.99 0.80
CA TRP A 194 36.96 -0.86 1.95
C TRP A 194 37.06 -2.12 2.83
N ALA A 195 36.88 -1.94 4.15
CA ALA A 195 36.84 -3.05 5.08
C ALA A 195 35.68 -4.01 4.75
N THR A 196 35.88 -5.32 4.98
CA THR A 196 34.86 -6.36 4.73
C THR A 196 33.51 -6.03 5.37
N ALA A 197 33.52 -5.59 6.63
CA ALA A 197 32.30 -5.22 7.35
C ALA A 197 31.51 -4.07 6.66
N SER A 198 32.20 -3.16 5.97
CA SER A 198 31.52 -2.12 5.19
C SER A 198 30.86 -2.69 3.94
N LEU A 199 31.48 -3.66 3.28
CA LEU A 199 30.89 -4.34 2.12
C LEU A 199 29.70 -5.20 2.53
N GLU A 200 29.80 -5.92 3.65
CA GLU A 200 28.68 -6.70 4.22
C GLU A 200 27.48 -5.80 4.56
N LEU A 201 27.74 -4.60 5.10
CA LEU A 201 26.68 -3.63 5.39
C LEU A 201 25.98 -3.15 4.10
N VAL A 202 26.74 -2.89 3.03
CA VAL A 202 26.17 -2.51 1.72
C VAL A 202 25.28 -3.63 1.16
N GLU A 203 25.71 -4.89 1.27
CA GLU A 203 24.90 -6.05 0.87
C GLU A 203 23.63 -6.21 1.72
N GLN A 204 23.69 -5.90 3.02
CA GLN A 204 22.49 -5.88 3.88
C GLN A 204 21.49 -4.84 3.42
N TYR A 205 21.93 -3.61 3.13
CA TYR A 205 21.03 -2.58 2.58
C TYR A 205 20.47 -2.99 1.22
N HIS A 206 21.29 -3.60 0.36
CA HIS A 206 20.81 -4.13 -0.91
C HIS A 206 19.70 -5.18 -0.72
N HIS A 207 19.83 -6.05 0.28
CA HIS A 207 18.79 -7.01 0.64
C HIS A 207 17.49 -6.34 1.11
N SER A 208 17.58 -5.31 1.97
CA SER A 208 16.41 -4.56 2.42
C SER A 208 15.68 -3.86 1.26
N TRP A 209 16.44 -3.29 0.32
CA TRP A 209 15.89 -2.72 -0.92
C TRP A 209 15.21 -3.76 -1.81
N LYS A 210 15.76 -4.96 -1.93
CA LYS A 210 15.13 -6.10 -2.64
C LYS A 210 13.83 -6.58 -1.99
N GLY A 211 13.65 -6.28 -0.72
CA GLY A 211 12.45 -6.60 0.04
C GLY A 211 11.40 -5.50 -0.02
N SER A 212 11.01 -5.05 1.17
CA SER A 212 9.89 -4.12 1.38
C SER A 212 10.23 -2.67 1.03
N TRP A 213 11.49 -2.24 1.16
CA TRP A 213 11.82 -0.81 1.05
C TRP A 213 11.49 -0.24 -0.32
N LEU A 214 11.76 -0.99 -1.40
CA LEU A 214 11.40 -0.54 -2.74
C LEU A 214 9.89 -0.33 -2.89
N LEU A 215 9.07 -1.21 -2.29
CA LEU A 215 7.61 -1.09 -2.35
C LEU A 215 7.13 0.16 -1.61
N GLU A 216 7.65 0.42 -0.41
CA GLU A 216 7.31 1.61 0.37
C GLU A 216 7.69 2.92 -0.35
N PHE A 217 8.92 3.00 -0.88
CA PHE A 217 9.34 4.17 -1.65
C PHE A 217 8.49 4.36 -2.90
N ALA A 218 8.20 3.29 -3.61
CA ALA A 218 7.38 3.36 -4.82
C ALA A 218 5.95 3.84 -4.49
N SER A 219 5.33 3.33 -3.43
CA SER A 219 4.02 3.77 -2.95
C SER A 219 4.03 5.25 -2.53
N ASP A 220 5.06 5.71 -1.82
CA ASP A 220 5.23 7.13 -1.45
C ASP A 220 5.34 8.06 -2.66
N LEU A 221 6.13 7.64 -3.66
CA LEU A 221 6.34 8.41 -4.89
C LEU A 221 5.05 8.48 -5.72
N ILE A 222 4.31 7.38 -5.83
CA ILE A 222 3.00 7.33 -6.48
C ILE A 222 1.99 8.21 -5.73
N ALA A 223 1.93 8.12 -4.41
CA ALA A 223 1.05 8.95 -3.60
C ALA A 223 1.36 10.44 -3.80
N THR A 224 2.64 10.81 -3.73
CA THR A 224 3.09 12.20 -3.97
C THR A 224 2.74 12.67 -5.38
N TYR A 225 2.86 11.81 -6.39
CA TYR A 225 2.43 12.11 -7.76
C TYR A 225 0.93 12.42 -7.84
N LEU A 226 0.10 11.64 -7.15
CA LEU A 226 -1.35 11.73 -7.23
C LEU A 226 -1.97 12.85 -6.38
N ILE A 227 -1.42 13.12 -5.18
CA ILE A 227 -2.00 14.08 -4.22
C ILE A 227 -1.04 15.21 -3.79
N GLY A 228 0.16 15.24 -4.37
CA GLY A 228 1.08 16.36 -4.27
C GLY A 228 1.50 16.68 -2.83
N PRO A 229 1.57 17.98 -2.47
CA PRO A 229 2.04 18.43 -1.15
C PRO A 229 1.28 17.84 0.04
N SER A 230 0.01 17.46 -0.13
CA SER A 230 -0.80 16.91 0.95
C SER A 230 -0.21 15.60 1.49
N PHE A 231 0.41 14.79 0.64
CA PHE A 231 1.08 13.56 1.08
C PHE A 231 2.31 13.87 1.92
N GLY A 232 3.13 14.87 1.55
CA GLY A 232 4.29 15.25 2.37
C GLY A 232 3.91 15.78 3.75
N TRP A 233 2.75 16.43 3.89
CA TRP A 233 2.20 16.79 5.20
C TRP A 233 1.71 15.58 5.99
N CYS A 234 1.05 14.64 5.31
CA CYS A 234 0.60 13.38 5.91
C CYS A 234 1.78 12.56 6.43
N ASN A 235 2.85 12.45 5.66
CA ASN A 235 4.07 11.73 6.05
C ASN A 235 4.68 12.29 7.35
N ILE A 236 4.72 13.62 7.53
CA ILE A 236 5.14 14.21 8.82
C ILE A 236 4.24 13.74 9.97
N ARG A 237 2.91 13.77 9.77
CA ARG A 237 1.94 13.32 10.79
C ARG A 237 2.10 11.83 11.12
N VAL A 238 2.34 11.00 10.11
CA VAL A 238 2.57 9.55 10.28
C VAL A 238 3.84 9.31 11.08
N ALA A 239 4.95 9.94 10.70
CA ALA A 239 6.22 9.85 11.42
C ALA A 239 6.09 10.30 12.89
N THR A 240 5.24 11.29 13.19
CA THR A 240 4.99 11.71 14.59
C THR A 240 4.12 10.75 15.40
N ASN A 241 3.17 10.06 14.78
CA ASN A 241 2.14 9.31 15.50
C ASN A 241 2.45 7.82 15.58
N LEU A 242 3.16 7.29 14.58
CA LEU A 242 3.38 5.86 14.37
C LEU A 242 4.84 5.53 14.13
N GLY A 243 5.67 6.54 13.83
CA GLY A 243 7.08 6.38 13.52
C GLY A 243 7.88 5.80 14.67
N GLY A 244 8.95 5.10 14.30
CA GLY A 244 10.04 4.72 15.19
C GLY A 244 11.11 5.80 15.22
N GLU A 245 12.36 5.40 15.31
CA GLU A 245 13.49 6.32 15.12
C GLU A 245 13.52 6.81 13.66
N LEU A 246 13.50 8.13 13.46
CA LEU A 246 13.33 8.78 12.15
C LEU A 246 14.38 8.35 11.11
N PHE A 247 15.58 8.00 11.57
CA PHE A 247 16.70 7.58 10.72
C PHE A 247 16.95 6.07 10.68
N LEU A 248 16.16 5.25 11.38
CA LEU A 248 16.34 3.80 11.41
C LEU A 248 15.28 3.09 10.57
N GLY A 249 15.73 2.32 9.59
CA GLY A 249 14.87 1.39 8.86
C GLY A 249 14.68 0.08 9.62
N THR A 250 13.60 -0.63 9.31
CA THR A 250 13.32 -2.00 9.76
C THR A 250 13.31 -2.95 8.56
N ASP A 251 13.13 -4.24 8.79
CA ASP A 251 12.97 -5.21 7.69
C ASP A 251 11.72 -4.95 6.83
N SER A 252 10.70 -4.28 7.38
CA SER A 252 9.44 -4.00 6.70
C SER A 252 9.31 -2.57 6.16
N HIS A 253 10.10 -1.61 6.65
CA HIS A 253 9.97 -0.21 6.26
C HIS A 253 11.33 0.50 6.22
N PRO A 254 11.59 1.37 5.23
CA PRO A 254 12.76 2.23 5.23
C PRO A 254 12.62 3.33 6.29
N ALA A 255 13.72 4.03 6.58
CA ALA A 255 13.74 5.16 7.51
C ALA A 255 12.82 6.30 7.02
N ASP A 256 12.04 6.89 7.95
CA ASP A 256 11.10 7.96 7.61
C ASP A 256 11.79 9.20 7.00
N ASP A 257 13.02 9.52 7.42
CA ASP A 257 13.80 10.62 6.82
C ASP A 257 14.13 10.39 5.33
N ALA A 258 14.42 9.15 4.95
CA ALA A 258 14.69 8.80 3.56
C ALA A 258 13.39 8.87 2.74
N ARG A 259 12.27 8.42 3.30
CA ARG A 259 10.93 8.55 2.69
C ARG A 259 10.59 10.02 2.45
N ALA A 260 10.75 10.88 3.47
CA ALA A 260 10.55 12.32 3.36
C ALA A 260 11.44 12.95 2.29
N THR A 261 12.69 12.48 2.17
CA THR A 261 13.62 12.90 1.12
C THR A 261 13.10 12.55 -0.28
N ALA A 262 12.65 11.31 -0.51
CA ALA A 262 12.10 10.87 -1.79
C ALA A 262 10.81 11.62 -2.16
N ILE A 263 9.91 11.83 -1.21
CA ILE A 263 8.70 12.66 -1.36
C ILE A 263 9.10 14.09 -1.78
N GLY A 264 10.11 14.68 -1.14
CA GLY A 264 10.61 16.00 -1.49
C GLY A 264 11.21 16.08 -2.90
N MET A 265 11.84 15.01 -3.38
CA MET A 265 12.32 14.91 -4.77
C MET A 265 11.14 14.90 -5.74
N MET A 266 10.12 14.06 -5.51
CA MET A 266 8.93 14.01 -6.36
C MET A 266 8.21 15.36 -6.40
N LEU A 267 8.07 16.06 -5.25
CA LEU A 267 7.50 17.41 -5.23
C LEU A 267 8.29 18.41 -6.08
N THR A 268 9.61 18.25 -6.17
CA THR A 268 10.47 19.07 -7.04
C THR A 268 10.15 18.78 -8.52
N GLU A 269 10.10 17.51 -8.90
CA GLU A 269 9.79 17.09 -10.28
C GLU A 269 8.39 17.54 -10.72
N LEU A 270 7.45 17.66 -9.79
CA LEU A 270 6.09 18.16 -10.02
C LEU A 270 5.96 19.69 -9.98
N GLY A 271 7.05 20.44 -9.73
CA GLY A 271 7.05 21.91 -9.68
C GLY A 271 6.45 22.52 -8.41
N PHE A 272 6.47 21.79 -7.29
CA PHE A 272 5.99 22.23 -5.98
C PHE A 272 7.12 22.68 -5.04
N ASP A 273 8.16 23.33 -5.56
CA ASP A 273 9.35 23.75 -4.79
C ASP A 273 9.02 24.54 -3.52
N GLU A 274 8.08 25.48 -3.60
CA GLU A 274 7.69 26.29 -2.42
C GLU A 274 7.05 25.42 -1.33
N SER A 275 6.15 24.50 -1.72
CA SER A 275 5.53 23.56 -0.78
C SER A 275 6.55 22.61 -0.19
N ARG A 276 7.46 22.08 -1.01
CA ARG A 276 8.58 21.24 -0.58
C ARG A 276 9.42 21.95 0.48
N GLN A 277 9.80 23.21 0.26
CA GLN A 277 10.59 23.97 1.24
C GLN A 277 9.85 24.13 2.58
N LYS A 278 8.53 24.38 2.55
CA LYS A 278 7.71 24.45 3.76
C LYS A 278 7.67 23.10 4.49
N ILE A 279 7.47 22.00 3.75
CA ILE A 279 7.46 20.63 4.30
C ILE A 279 8.82 20.31 4.93
N GLN A 280 9.92 20.54 4.19
CA GLN A 280 11.27 20.31 4.67
C GLN A 280 11.58 21.09 5.95
N LYS A 281 11.13 22.34 6.04
CA LYS A 281 11.29 23.13 7.26
C LYS A 281 10.60 22.46 8.46
N ARG A 282 9.37 21.98 8.29
CA ARG A 282 8.63 21.27 9.35
C ARG A 282 9.25 19.91 9.67
N TRP A 283 9.80 19.21 8.68
CA TRP A 283 10.58 18.00 8.90
C TRP A 283 11.80 18.27 9.78
N SER A 284 12.57 19.31 9.49
CA SER A 284 13.72 19.70 10.33
C SER A 284 13.32 20.11 11.74
N GLU A 285 12.16 20.74 11.92
CA GLU A 285 11.60 21.01 13.26
C GLU A 285 11.28 19.69 13.99
N LEU A 286 10.67 18.72 13.32
CA LEU A 286 10.40 17.39 13.89
C LEU A 286 11.69 16.67 14.30
N VAL A 287 12.69 16.59 13.42
CA VAL A 287 14.00 15.98 13.74
C VAL A 287 14.62 16.64 14.98
N SER A 288 14.54 17.98 15.07
CA SER A 288 15.03 18.71 16.24
C SER A 288 14.24 18.39 17.52
N LEU A 289 12.92 18.18 17.43
CA LEU A 289 12.07 17.80 18.56
C LEU A 289 12.33 16.37 19.01
N ALA A 290 12.56 15.45 18.07
CA ALA A 290 12.92 14.06 18.33
C ALA A 290 14.34 13.92 18.92
N MET A 291 15.16 14.98 18.81
CA MET A 291 16.57 14.99 19.23
C MET A 291 17.41 13.92 18.52
N GLU A 292 17.02 13.58 17.30
CA GLU A 292 17.72 12.61 16.47
C GLU A 292 18.72 13.28 15.53
N SER A 293 19.68 12.48 15.05
CA SER A 293 20.66 12.91 14.07
C SER A 293 20.96 11.77 13.12
N THR A 294 21.31 12.12 11.89
CA THR A 294 21.66 11.14 10.86
C THR A 294 22.78 10.21 11.35
N PRO A 295 22.56 8.88 11.37
CA PRO A 295 23.57 7.94 11.82
C PRO A 295 24.74 7.87 10.82
N PRO A 296 25.93 7.40 11.26
CA PRO A 296 27.04 7.18 10.35
C PRO A 296 26.64 6.22 9.22
N ARG A 297 27.08 6.51 7.99
CA ARG A 297 26.87 5.67 6.80
C ARG A 297 25.40 5.56 6.34
N TYR A 298 24.53 6.44 6.81
CA TYR A 298 23.14 6.53 6.34
C TYR A 298 23.04 6.68 4.81
N ASP A 299 24.00 7.37 4.20
CA ASP A 299 24.16 7.57 2.77
C ASP A 299 24.46 6.28 1.98
N LEU A 300 24.95 5.22 2.64
CA LEU A 300 25.07 3.89 2.04
C LEU A 300 23.71 3.17 1.96
N ALA A 301 22.84 3.43 2.94
CA ALA A 301 21.50 2.83 3.01
C ALA A 301 20.51 3.52 2.07
N TYR A 302 20.57 4.85 2.00
CA TYR A 302 19.66 5.67 1.20
C TYR A 302 20.42 6.67 0.31
N PRO A 303 21.14 6.19 -0.73
CA PRO A 303 21.93 7.05 -1.59
C PRO A 303 21.04 8.04 -2.36
N GLU A 304 21.32 9.34 -2.27
CA GLU A 304 20.50 10.39 -2.91
C GLU A 304 20.34 10.17 -4.42
N CYS A 305 21.40 9.70 -5.09
CA CYS A 305 21.34 9.44 -6.53
C CYS A 305 20.44 8.25 -6.89
N LEU A 306 20.33 7.24 -6.03
CA LEU A 306 19.39 6.13 -6.20
C LEU A 306 17.96 6.64 -6.05
N LEU A 307 17.67 7.38 -4.96
CA LEU A 307 16.34 7.96 -4.72
C LEU A 307 15.89 8.86 -5.88
N ARG A 308 16.81 9.64 -6.45
CA ARG A 308 16.54 10.50 -7.61
C ARG A 308 16.23 9.70 -8.87
N GLU A 309 17.01 8.65 -9.17
CA GLU A 309 16.75 7.78 -10.34
C GLU A 309 15.38 7.07 -10.21
N LEU A 310 15.05 6.58 -9.02
CA LEU A 310 13.74 5.99 -8.73
C LEU A 310 12.60 7.01 -8.86
N THR A 311 12.77 8.22 -8.32
CA THR A 311 11.78 9.31 -8.44
C THR A 311 11.42 9.59 -9.90
N GLN A 312 12.44 9.76 -10.75
CA GLN A 312 12.26 10.02 -12.18
C GLN A 312 11.61 8.84 -12.90
N PHE A 313 11.99 7.61 -12.53
CA PHE A 313 11.39 6.40 -13.06
C PHE A 313 9.88 6.34 -12.74
N PHE A 314 9.50 6.48 -11.45
CA PHE A 314 8.11 6.37 -11.03
C PHE A 314 7.24 7.50 -11.56
N GLN A 315 7.75 8.74 -11.61
CA GLN A 315 7.03 9.86 -12.25
C GLN A 315 6.66 9.51 -13.69
N LYS A 316 7.66 9.09 -14.47
CA LYS A 316 7.48 8.75 -15.88
C LYS A 316 6.52 7.58 -16.06
N GLU A 317 6.61 6.54 -15.21
CA GLU A 317 5.71 5.41 -15.31
C GLU A 317 4.26 5.76 -14.95
N CYS A 318 4.04 6.61 -13.93
CA CYS A 318 2.71 7.16 -13.63
C CYS A 318 2.11 7.89 -14.85
N GLU A 319 2.89 8.75 -15.51
CA GLU A 319 2.49 9.44 -16.74
C GLU A 319 2.16 8.44 -17.86
N ASN A 320 3.00 7.42 -18.03
CA ASN A 320 2.84 6.42 -19.10
C ASN A 320 1.62 5.50 -18.93
N ILE A 321 1.08 5.33 -17.71
CA ILE A 321 -0.20 4.62 -17.49
C ILE A 321 -1.41 5.55 -17.47
N GLY A 322 -1.20 6.86 -17.64
CA GLY A 322 -2.27 7.85 -17.64
C GLY A 322 -2.81 8.19 -16.25
N LEU A 323 -2.02 7.97 -15.19
CA LEU A 323 -2.40 8.50 -13.88
C LEU A 323 -2.45 10.03 -13.94
N SER A 324 -3.46 10.58 -13.29
CA SER A 324 -3.71 12.01 -13.28
C SER A 324 -2.96 12.67 -12.13
N ARG A 325 -1.79 13.27 -12.44
CA ARG A 325 -0.99 14.02 -11.45
C ARG A 325 -1.80 15.09 -10.72
N PHE A 326 -1.39 15.41 -9.49
CA PHE A 326 -1.96 16.55 -8.75
C PHE A 326 -1.60 17.89 -9.42
N GLU A 327 -2.57 18.79 -9.58
CA GLU A 327 -2.38 20.15 -10.08
C GLU A 327 -2.97 21.16 -9.08
N LYS A 328 -2.44 22.38 -9.02
CA LYS A 328 -2.90 23.39 -8.03
C LYS A 328 -4.38 23.75 -8.19
N ASP A 329 -4.86 23.76 -9.42
CA ASP A 329 -6.21 24.21 -9.77
C ASP A 329 -7.22 23.05 -9.82
N ALA A 330 -6.94 21.90 -9.17
CA ALA A 330 -7.65 20.59 -9.12
C ALA A 330 -9.18 20.64 -8.92
N SER A 331 -9.88 21.40 -9.75
CA SER A 331 -11.30 21.71 -9.70
C SER A 331 -12.15 20.58 -10.26
N ASP A 332 -11.55 19.73 -11.09
CA ASP A 332 -12.09 18.48 -11.59
C ASP A 332 -11.84 17.29 -10.63
N LYS A 333 -11.12 17.51 -9.52
CA LYS A 333 -10.79 16.49 -8.51
C LYS A 333 -11.27 16.90 -7.12
N PRO A 334 -12.59 16.84 -6.86
CA PRO A 334 -13.18 17.36 -5.63
C PRO A 334 -12.60 16.73 -4.36
N VAL A 335 -12.31 15.43 -4.33
CA VAL A 335 -11.71 14.77 -3.16
C VAL A 335 -10.26 15.22 -2.98
N ALA A 336 -9.46 15.24 -4.05
CA ALA A 336 -8.08 15.71 -3.96
C ALA A 336 -7.99 17.17 -3.48
N LYS A 337 -8.89 18.02 -3.99
CA LYS A 337 -9.03 19.40 -3.57
C LYS A 337 -9.43 19.52 -2.10
N MET A 338 -10.45 18.78 -1.66
CA MET A 338 -10.89 18.75 -0.26
C MET A 338 -9.71 18.43 0.67
N ILE A 339 -8.93 17.39 0.35
CA ILE A 339 -7.76 16.99 1.13
C ILE A 339 -6.73 18.12 1.20
N HIS A 340 -6.43 18.76 0.06
CA HIS A 340 -5.48 19.86 -0.01
C HIS A 340 -5.92 21.09 0.79
N ASP A 341 -7.19 21.45 0.68
CA ASP A 341 -7.79 22.60 1.37
C ASP A 341 -7.81 22.35 2.88
N CYS A 342 -8.15 21.13 3.33
CA CYS A 342 -8.06 20.74 4.75
C CYS A 342 -6.64 20.87 5.30
N TRP A 343 -5.63 20.37 4.59
CA TRP A 343 -4.23 20.54 5.01
C TRP A 343 -3.77 21.99 5.04
N THR A 344 -4.31 22.82 4.15
CA THR A 344 -4.03 24.25 4.13
C THR A 344 -4.70 24.96 5.31
N GLN A 345 -5.98 24.68 5.57
CA GLN A 345 -6.72 25.24 6.69
C GLN A 345 -6.10 24.82 8.03
N PHE A 346 -5.80 23.53 8.23
CA PHE A 346 -5.22 23.02 9.46
C PHE A 346 -3.93 23.76 9.84
N ARG A 347 -3.07 24.07 8.87
CA ARG A 347 -1.80 24.76 9.11
C ARG A 347 -1.95 26.26 9.32
N ASN A 348 -2.96 26.89 8.74
CA ASN A 348 -3.18 28.32 8.84
C ASN A 348 -4.03 28.70 10.06
N ASP A 349 -4.99 27.85 10.42
CA ASP A 349 -5.97 28.08 11.48
C ASP A 349 -6.42 26.74 12.08
N PRO A 350 -5.56 26.12 12.92
CA PRO A 350 -5.86 24.84 13.56
C PRO A 350 -7.03 24.93 14.54
N GLU A 351 -7.30 26.10 15.12
CA GLU A 351 -8.39 26.30 16.10
C GLU A 351 -9.77 26.10 15.45
N ASN A 352 -9.95 26.58 14.21
CA ASN A 352 -11.21 26.42 13.49
C ASN A 352 -11.23 25.23 12.52
N TYR A 353 -10.13 24.46 12.44
CA TYR A 353 -10.01 23.34 11.50
C TYR A 353 -11.13 22.30 11.62
N VAL A 354 -11.48 21.88 12.85
CA VAL A 354 -12.49 20.84 13.06
C VAL A 354 -13.85 21.22 12.46
N LYS A 355 -14.22 22.51 12.53
CA LYS A 355 -15.45 23.01 11.91
C LYS A 355 -15.34 22.99 10.39
N PHE A 356 -14.19 23.39 9.86
CA PHE A 356 -13.92 23.37 8.43
C PHE A 356 -13.96 21.95 7.84
N GLU A 357 -13.29 20.99 8.48
CA GLU A 357 -13.25 19.58 8.08
C GLU A 357 -14.65 18.97 7.99
N ARG A 358 -15.52 19.22 8.98
CA ARG A 358 -16.90 18.72 8.96
C ARG A 358 -17.69 19.25 7.78
N ASN A 359 -17.59 20.55 7.50
CA ASN A 359 -18.28 21.14 6.35
C ASN A 359 -17.79 20.53 5.03
N GLN A 360 -16.48 20.28 4.91
CA GLN A 360 -15.88 19.65 3.74
C GLN A 360 -16.34 18.20 3.54
N LEU A 361 -16.39 17.42 4.61
CA LEU A 361 -16.89 16.04 4.57
C LEU A 361 -18.38 15.98 4.22
N GLU A 362 -19.20 16.91 4.73
CA GLU A 362 -20.62 17.01 4.37
C GLU A 362 -20.82 17.33 2.88
N GLU A 363 -20.00 18.25 2.33
CA GLU A 363 -20.02 18.63 0.92
C GLU A 363 -19.66 17.44 0.00
N ILE A 364 -18.56 16.74 0.31
CA ILE A 364 -18.15 15.54 -0.44
C ILE A 364 -19.14 14.39 -0.27
N ALA A 365 -19.65 14.14 0.93
CA ALA A 365 -20.66 13.09 1.13
C ALA A 365 -21.94 13.37 0.32
N GLY A 366 -22.30 14.64 0.13
CA GLY A 366 -23.40 15.06 -0.73
C GLY A 366 -23.13 14.80 -2.22
N SER A 367 -21.91 15.03 -2.69
CA SER A 367 -21.53 14.83 -4.09
C SER A 367 -21.37 13.35 -4.48
N LEU A 368 -20.92 12.50 -3.56
CA LEU A 368 -20.72 11.07 -3.81
C LEU A 368 -22.01 10.24 -3.81
N ARG A 369 -23.11 10.78 -3.27
CA ARG A 369 -24.43 10.11 -3.21
C ARG A 369 -25.33 10.36 -4.41
N MET A 370 -24.94 11.30 -5.29
CA MET A 370 -25.62 11.56 -6.57
C MET A 370 -25.06 10.67 -7.67
#